data_AF-A0AAU9K9N2-F1
#
_entry.id   AF-A0AAU9K9N2-F1
#
_cell.length_a   1.000
_cell.length_b   1.000
_cell.length_c   1.000
_cell.angle_alpha   90.00
_cell.angle_beta   90.00
_cell.angle_gamma   90.00
#
_symmetry.space_group_name_H-M   'P 1'
#
loop_
_entity.id
_entity.type
_entity.pdbx_description
1 polymer ?
#
loop_
_entity_poly.entity_id
_entity_poly.type
_entity_poly.pdbx_seq_one_letter_code
_entity_poly.pdbx_strand_id
1 'polypeptide(L)'
;MGENFRDKVSVFSGMFSLISNFIEGEPSRKLPKIQFLHDDSNSKEIKEEKKVKNNPKSKTKKQHRRKNTACPHANKRHYARNMCSNCYHKFGRQKEAWMCPHKDLKFYAKGLCKACYLKNYHQMRTSKVPKEEN
;
A
#
# COMPACT_ATOMS: atom_id res chain seq x y z
N MET A 1 44.39 -9.42 20.53
CA MET A 1 45.05 -8.87 19.33
C MET A 1 44.72 -9.81 18.18
N GLY A 2 44.00 -9.33 17.16
CA GLY A 2 43.46 -10.18 16.09
C GLY A 2 42.55 -9.40 15.14
N GLU A 3 43.18 -8.58 14.29
CA GLU A 3 42.90 -8.26 12.89
C GLU A 3 41.46 -7.97 12.37
N ASN A 4 41.25 -6.68 12.09
CA ASN A 4 40.68 -6.07 10.87
C ASN A 4 39.70 -6.90 9.99
N PHE A 5 38.40 -6.61 10.11
CA PHE A 5 37.40 -6.92 9.07
C PHE A 5 36.76 -5.61 8.59
N ARG A 6 37.59 -4.78 7.92
CA ARG A 6 37.14 -3.66 7.11
C ARG A 6 37.34 -4.05 5.64
N ASP A 7 36.36 -3.66 4.83
CA ASP A 7 36.41 -3.47 3.38
C ASP A 7 35.86 -4.59 2.50
N LYS A 8 34.72 -4.25 1.87
CA LYS A 8 34.02 -4.76 0.67
C LYS A 8 32.52 -4.59 0.94
N VAL A 9 31.67 -3.78 0.29
CA VAL A 9 31.60 -3.04 -0.98
C VAL A 9 30.41 -2.07 -0.77
N SER A 10 30.49 -0.73 -0.84
CA SER A 10 30.66 0.15 -2.01
C SER A 10 29.74 -0.16 -3.20
N VAL A 11 28.42 0.11 -3.13
CA VAL A 11 27.62 0.82 -4.17
C VAL A 11 26.23 1.15 -3.59
N PHE A 12 26.07 2.28 -2.91
CA PHE A 12 24.78 2.99 -2.86
C PHE A 12 25.05 4.49 -2.65
N SER A 13 25.89 5.03 -3.53
CA SER A 13 25.99 6.47 -3.75
C SER A 13 24.86 6.86 -4.70
N GLY A 14 23.92 7.69 -4.23
CA GLY A 14 22.96 8.35 -5.10
C GLY A 14 21.58 8.54 -4.49
N MET A 15 21.28 9.79 -4.13
CA MET A 15 19.93 10.36 -3.96
C MET A 15 19.24 10.26 -2.59
N PHE A 16 19.92 10.66 -1.51
CA PHE A 16 19.23 11.23 -0.34
C PHE A 16 19.98 12.45 0.21
N SER A 17 20.18 13.45 -0.65
CA SER A 17 20.52 14.82 -0.22
C SER A 17 19.50 15.75 -0.81
N LEU A 18 18.59 16.28 0.03
CA LEU A 18 17.97 17.61 -0.08
C LEU A 18 16.78 17.81 0.89
N ILE A 19 16.88 17.46 2.17
CA ILE A 19 16.02 18.12 3.19
C ILE A 19 16.79 18.23 4.50
N SER A 20 17.59 19.28 4.64
CA SER A 20 17.97 19.88 5.93
C SER A 20 18.54 21.26 5.63
N ASN A 21 17.75 22.30 5.90
CA ASN A 21 18.13 23.66 6.32
C ASN A 21 16.94 24.60 6.15
N PHE A 22 16.07 24.72 7.16
CA PHE A 22 15.22 25.91 7.33
C PHE A 22 14.66 26.00 8.77
N ILE A 23 15.52 26.43 9.69
CA ILE A 23 15.15 27.11 10.94
C ILE A 23 16.10 28.32 10.91
N GLU A 24 15.61 29.51 10.58
CA GLU A 24 15.24 30.55 11.54
C GLU A 24 14.38 31.64 10.84
N GLY A 25 13.41 32.20 11.56
CA GLY A 25 12.91 33.57 11.31
C GLY A 25 11.65 33.74 10.44
N GLU A 26 10.56 34.15 11.09
CA GLU A 26 9.28 34.76 10.64
C GLU A 26 9.37 35.83 9.51
N PRO A 27 8.28 36.44 8.98
CA PRO A 27 6.85 36.08 8.93
C PRO A 27 6.26 36.11 7.48
N SER A 28 5.03 35.61 7.31
CA SER A 28 4.08 35.93 6.23
C SER A 28 4.62 35.95 4.78
N ARG A 29 4.70 34.78 4.13
CA ARG A 29 4.76 34.69 2.66
C ARG A 29 3.52 34.01 2.12
N LYS A 30 2.84 34.73 1.24
CA LYS A 30 1.60 34.36 0.53
C LYS A 30 1.73 32.97 -0.08
N LEU A 31 0.76 32.10 0.20
CA LEU A 31 0.62 30.78 -0.43
C LEU A 31 0.62 30.95 -1.96
N PRO A 32 1.48 30.24 -2.70
CA PRO A 32 1.41 30.22 -4.15
C PRO A 32 0.10 29.52 -4.57
N LYS A 33 -0.67 30.22 -5.40
CA LYS A 33 -1.91 29.73 -6.00
C LYS A 33 -1.54 28.63 -7.00
N ILE A 34 -1.56 27.38 -6.54
CA ILE A 34 -1.36 26.21 -7.41
C ILE A 34 -2.54 26.16 -8.37
N GLN A 35 -2.33 26.65 -9.59
CA GLN A 35 -3.23 26.44 -10.70
C GLN A 35 -3.07 24.99 -11.13
N PHE A 36 -4.05 24.16 -10.81
CA PHE A 36 -4.18 22.83 -11.38
C PHE A 36 -4.43 23.00 -12.87
N LEU A 37 -3.40 22.74 -13.69
CA LEU A 37 -3.59 22.46 -15.11
C LEU A 37 -4.23 21.07 -15.20
N HIS A 38 -5.45 21.05 -15.72
CA HIS A 38 -6.11 19.84 -16.17
C HIS A 38 -5.58 19.56 -17.58
N ASP A 39 -4.70 18.57 -17.71
CA ASP A 39 -4.30 18.06 -19.02
C ASP A 39 -5.29 17.00 -19.49
N ASP A 40 -6.03 17.38 -20.51
CA ASP A 40 -6.93 16.55 -21.29
C ASP A 40 -6.15 15.49 -22.10
N SER A 41 -6.66 14.26 -22.06
CA SER A 41 -6.79 13.36 -23.20
C SER A 41 -5.54 13.01 -24.02
N ASN A 42 -4.88 11.89 -23.68
CA ASN A 42 -4.24 11.04 -24.70
C ASN A 42 -4.21 9.56 -24.28
N SER A 43 -5.38 8.92 -24.31
CA SER A 43 -5.51 7.47 -24.21
C SER A 43 -5.15 6.82 -25.55
N LYS A 44 -3.87 6.50 -25.76
CA LYS A 44 -3.46 5.59 -26.83
C LYS A 44 -3.85 4.17 -26.44
N GLU A 45 -4.83 3.63 -27.16
CA GLU A 45 -5.26 2.23 -27.12
C GLU A 45 -4.08 1.30 -27.44
N ILE A 46 -3.66 0.49 -26.47
CA ILE A 46 -2.86 -0.71 -26.74
C ILE A 46 -3.83 -1.89 -26.69
N LYS A 47 -4.26 -2.37 -27.86
CA LYS A 47 -5.02 -3.61 -28.03
C LYS A 47 -4.05 -4.79 -27.94
N GLU A 48 -3.84 -5.29 -26.73
CA GLU A 48 -3.10 -6.54 -26.51
C GLU A 48 -4.11 -7.70 -26.41
N GLU A 49 -4.25 -8.45 -27.50
CA GLU A 49 -5.15 -9.60 -27.62
C GLU A 49 -4.65 -10.77 -26.76
N LYS A 50 -5.17 -10.87 -25.53
CA LYS A 50 -4.94 -12.05 -24.68
C LYS A 50 -5.94 -13.15 -25.03
N LYS A 51 -5.42 -14.23 -25.62
CA LYS A 51 -6.11 -15.49 -25.91
C LYS A 51 -6.66 -16.11 -24.61
N VAL A 52 -7.93 -15.83 -24.29
CA VAL A 52 -8.62 -16.38 -23.11
C VAL A 52 -8.92 -17.87 -23.35
N LYS A 53 -8.21 -18.75 -22.64
CA LYS A 53 -8.54 -20.18 -22.57
C LYS A 53 -9.86 -20.34 -21.81
N ASN A 54 -10.94 -20.63 -22.54
CA ASN A 54 -12.27 -20.86 -22.00
C ASN A 54 -12.31 -22.19 -21.24
N ASN A 55 -12.15 -22.14 -19.92
CA ASN A 55 -12.38 -23.30 -19.05
C ASN A 55 -13.90 -23.48 -18.85
N PRO A 56 -14.48 -24.68 -19.00
CA PRO A 56 -15.92 -24.90 -18.91
C PRO A 56 -16.45 -24.52 -17.53
N LYS A 57 -17.47 -23.66 -17.55
CA LYS A 57 -18.10 -23.03 -16.39
C LYS A 57 -18.74 -24.10 -15.51
N SER A 58 -18.12 -24.43 -14.38
CA SER A 58 -18.77 -25.17 -13.31
C SER A 58 -19.98 -24.36 -12.83
N LYS A 59 -21.17 -25.00 -12.80
CA LYS A 59 -22.43 -24.40 -12.35
C LYS A 59 -22.33 -24.10 -10.85
N THR A 60 -21.73 -22.96 -10.51
CA THR A 60 -21.57 -22.53 -9.11
C THR A 60 -22.92 -22.04 -8.59
N LYS A 61 -23.37 -22.63 -7.48
CA LYS A 61 -24.59 -22.20 -6.76
C LYS A 61 -24.49 -20.68 -6.52
N LYS A 62 -25.52 -19.92 -6.92
CA LYS A 62 -25.56 -18.46 -6.72
C LYS A 62 -25.60 -18.18 -5.21
N GLN A 63 -24.43 -17.93 -4.61
CA GLN A 63 -24.36 -17.49 -3.22
C GLN A 63 -25.14 -16.18 -3.09
N HIS A 64 -26.09 -16.13 -2.15
CA HIS A 64 -26.86 -14.93 -1.87
C HIS A 64 -25.90 -13.82 -1.38
N ARG A 65 -25.63 -12.84 -2.26
CA ARG A 65 -24.70 -11.76 -1.94
C ARG A 65 -25.37 -10.83 -0.92
N ARG A 66 -24.74 -10.71 0.24
CA ARG A 66 -25.15 -9.73 1.26
C ARG A 66 -25.01 -8.31 0.68
N LYS A 67 -25.95 -7.43 1.04
CA LYS A 67 -25.95 -6.02 0.65
C LYS A 67 -25.11 -5.19 1.64
N ASN A 68 -24.55 -4.09 1.15
CA ASN A 68 -23.91 -3.09 2.00
C ASN A 68 -24.98 -2.14 2.56
N THR A 69 -25.22 -2.19 3.85
CA THR A 69 -26.21 -1.32 4.53
C THR A 69 -25.55 -0.30 5.45
N ALA A 70 -24.32 -0.53 5.91
CA ALA A 70 -23.60 0.35 6.84
C ALA A 70 -22.68 1.36 6.14
N CYS A 71 -22.77 1.49 4.82
CA CYS A 71 -22.04 2.52 4.07
C CYS A 71 -22.90 3.03 2.90
N PRO A 72 -22.69 4.27 2.41
CA PRO A 72 -23.46 4.84 1.30
C PRO A 72 -23.24 4.12 -0.04
N HIS A 73 -22.29 3.18 -0.08
CA HIS A 73 -21.94 2.43 -1.28
C HIS A 73 -22.79 1.16 -1.45
N ALA A 74 -24.10 1.31 -1.67
CA ALA A 74 -25.03 0.19 -1.86
C ALA A 74 -24.64 -0.73 -3.04
N ASN A 75 -24.04 -0.15 -4.09
CA ASN A 75 -23.65 -0.88 -5.30
C ASN A 75 -22.32 -1.65 -5.17
N LYS A 76 -21.51 -1.37 -4.15
CA LYS A 76 -20.24 -2.07 -3.94
C LYS A 76 -20.50 -3.45 -3.31
N ARG A 77 -19.57 -4.39 -3.51
CA ARG A 77 -19.67 -5.72 -2.88
C ARG A 77 -19.54 -5.62 -1.36
N HIS A 78 -20.30 -6.45 -0.66
CA HIS A 78 -20.15 -6.64 0.78
C HIS A 78 -18.81 -7.26 1.13
N TYR A 79 -18.15 -6.67 2.13
CA TYR A 79 -16.92 -7.21 2.71
C TYR A 79 -17.17 -7.73 4.13
N ALA A 80 -17.32 -6.82 5.09
CA ALA A 80 -17.53 -7.18 6.50
C ALA A 80 -18.32 -6.08 7.22
N ARG A 81 -19.03 -6.45 8.30
CA ARG A 81 -19.87 -5.54 9.12
C ARG A 81 -20.80 -4.67 8.26
N ASN A 82 -21.41 -5.26 7.24
CA ASN A 82 -22.30 -4.55 6.30
C ASN A 82 -21.65 -3.37 5.55
N MET A 83 -20.32 -3.33 5.47
CA MET A 83 -19.55 -2.30 4.77
C MET A 83 -18.82 -2.87 3.55
N CYS A 84 -18.59 -2.01 2.58
CA CYS A 84 -17.65 -2.29 1.50
C CYS A 84 -16.21 -2.31 2.03
N SER A 85 -15.28 -2.91 1.27
CA SER A 85 -13.87 -3.04 1.65
C SER A 85 -13.23 -1.70 2.07
N ASN A 86 -13.40 -0.65 1.27
CA ASN A 86 -12.81 0.66 1.55
C ASN A 86 -13.33 1.27 2.86
N CYS A 87 -14.65 1.23 3.08
CA CYS A 87 -15.26 1.75 4.31
C CYS A 87 -14.85 0.93 5.53
N TYR A 88 -14.79 -0.41 5.40
CA TYR A 88 -14.35 -1.27 6.48
C TYR A 88 -12.91 -0.96 6.90
N HIS A 89 -12.00 -0.76 5.95
CA HIS A 89 -10.61 -0.43 6.28
C HIS A 89 -10.44 0.95 6.91
N LYS A 90 -11.31 1.91 6.56
CA LYS A 90 -11.25 3.29 7.09
C LYS A 90 -11.91 3.43 8.46
N PHE A 91 -13.08 2.81 8.65
CA PHE A 91 -13.94 3.03 9.82
C PHE A 91 -14.23 1.76 10.62
N GLY A 92 -14.26 0.60 9.97
CA GLY A 92 -14.70 -0.65 10.59
C GLY A 92 -13.71 -1.29 11.55
N ARG A 93 -12.47 -0.78 11.59
CA ARG A 93 -11.38 -1.30 12.43
C ARG A 93 -11.31 -0.53 13.74
N GLN A 94 -11.63 -1.22 14.82
CA GLN A 94 -11.66 -0.62 16.16
C GLN A 94 -10.39 -0.92 16.95
N LYS A 95 -9.84 -2.13 16.79
CA LYS A 95 -8.67 -2.60 17.53
C LYS A 95 -7.39 -1.88 17.11
N GLU A 96 -6.49 -1.69 18.08
CA GLU A 96 -5.17 -1.11 17.92
C GLU A 96 -4.12 -2.16 17.61
N ALA A 97 -3.04 -1.74 16.94
CA ALA A 97 -1.92 -2.61 16.65
C ALA A 97 -1.05 -2.80 17.91
N TRP A 98 -0.75 -4.05 18.26
CA TRP A 98 0.02 -4.37 19.47
C TRP A 98 1.42 -4.93 19.18
N MET A 99 1.69 -5.40 17.95
CA MET A 99 2.99 -5.96 17.57
C MET A 99 3.96 -4.92 17.00
N CYS A 100 3.53 -3.67 16.85
CA CYS A 100 4.39 -2.58 16.37
C CYS A 100 4.40 -1.42 17.39
N PRO A 101 5.41 -0.54 17.37
CA PRO A 101 5.49 0.58 18.31
C PRO A 101 4.35 1.60 18.16
N HIS A 102 3.58 1.52 17.07
CA HIS A 102 2.47 2.42 16.78
C HIS A 102 1.18 2.02 17.50
N LYS A 103 1.11 2.28 18.81
CA LYS A 103 -0.06 1.95 19.65
C LYS A 103 -1.34 2.69 19.23
N ASP A 104 -1.19 3.92 18.73
CA ASP A 104 -2.34 4.74 18.31
C ASP A 104 -2.93 4.33 16.94
N LEU A 105 -2.23 3.47 16.20
CA LEU A 105 -2.65 3.06 14.86
C LEU A 105 -3.52 1.80 14.90
N LYS A 106 -4.54 1.78 14.04
CA LYS A 106 -5.45 0.63 13.93
C LYS A 106 -4.77 -0.61 13.38
N PHE A 107 -5.14 -1.75 13.96
CA PHE A 107 -4.72 -3.08 13.57
C PHE A 107 -5.11 -3.39 12.11
N TYR A 108 -4.16 -3.89 11.32
CA TYR A 108 -4.38 -4.38 9.96
C TYR A 108 -4.41 -5.91 9.89
N ALA A 109 -3.28 -6.56 10.13
CA ALA A 109 -3.14 -8.02 10.13
C ALA A 109 -1.87 -8.42 10.92
N LYS A 110 -1.82 -9.64 11.47
CA LYS A 110 -0.68 -10.18 12.26
C LYS A 110 -0.22 -9.30 13.43
N GLY A 111 -1.15 -8.72 14.17
CA GLY A 111 -0.92 -7.68 15.19
C GLY A 111 -0.32 -6.33 14.72
N LEU A 112 -0.09 -6.12 13.42
CA LEU A 112 0.60 -4.93 12.88
C LEU A 112 -0.37 -3.88 12.33
N CYS A 113 0.05 -2.61 12.36
CA CYS A 113 -0.62 -1.53 11.63
C CYS A 113 -0.42 -1.68 10.10
N LYS A 114 -1.18 -0.92 9.29
CA LYS A 114 -1.13 -1.01 7.81
C LYS A 114 0.27 -0.79 7.25
N ALA A 115 0.97 0.24 7.71
CA ALA A 115 2.29 0.61 7.21
C ALA A 115 3.33 -0.49 7.49
N CYS A 116 3.40 -0.94 8.76
CA CYS A 116 4.31 -2.02 9.16
C CYS A 116 4.00 -3.33 8.43
N TYR A 117 2.72 -3.67 8.27
CA TYR A 117 2.30 -4.85 7.54
C TYR A 117 2.79 -4.81 6.08
N LEU A 118 2.59 -3.69 5.38
CA LEU A 118 3.04 -3.55 3.99
C LEU A 118 4.56 -3.61 3.88
N LYS A 119 5.30 -2.94 4.77
CA LYS A 119 6.77 -3.01 4.80
C LYS A 119 7.24 -4.46 4.94
N ASN A 120 6.71 -5.19 5.92
CA ASN A 120 7.04 -6.60 6.15
C ASN A 120 6.67 -7.47 4.94
N TYR A 121 5.48 -7.27 4.35
CA TYR A 121 5.05 -7.99 3.15
C TYR A 121 5.99 -7.76 1.95
N HIS A 122 6.41 -6.51 1.71
CA HIS A 122 7.34 -6.19 0.64
C HIS A 122 8.71 -6.81 0.90
N GLN A 123 9.24 -6.71 2.13
CA GLN A 123 10.50 -7.34 2.52
C GLN A 123 10.47 -8.85 2.28
N MET A 124 9.41 -9.55 2.68
CA MET A 124 9.25 -11.00 2.44
C MET A 124 9.13 -11.36 0.97
N ARG A 125 8.63 -10.44 0.13
CA ARG A 125 8.48 -10.67 -1.31
C ARG A 125 9.77 -10.38 -2.07
N THR A 126 10.52 -9.36 -1.68
CA THR A 126 11.79 -8.96 -2.32
C THR A 126 12.96 -9.81 -1.86
N SER A 127 12.94 -10.36 -0.65
CA SER A 127 13.99 -11.26 -0.13
C SER A 127 13.99 -12.65 -0.78
N LYS A 128 13.06 -12.96 -1.69
CA LYS A 128 13.10 -14.18 -2.52
C LYS A 128 14.12 -14.09 -3.66
N VAL A 129 15.30 -13.55 -3.36
CA VAL A 129 16.55 -13.70 -4.12
C VAL A 129 17.13 -15.08 -3.73
N PRO A 130 17.71 -15.84 -4.67
CA PRO A 130 17.39 -17.25 -4.88
C PRO A 130 17.81 -18.16 -3.72
N LYS A 131 17.06 -19.26 -3.55
CA LYS A 131 17.56 -20.41 -2.81
C LYS A 131 18.87 -20.82 -3.48
N GLU A 132 19.98 -20.74 -2.76
CA GLU A 132 21.18 -21.47 -3.16
C GLU A 132 20.80 -22.95 -3.18
N GLU A 133 20.69 -23.49 -4.39
CA GLU A 133 20.59 -24.92 -4.63
C GLU A 133 21.96 -25.51 -4.30
N ASN A 134 21.97 -26.43 -3.33
CA ASN A 134 23.14 -27.20 -2.92
C ASN A 134 23.17 -28.50 -3.70
#